data_AF-A0AA46V2Z5-F1
#
_entry.id   AF-A0AA46V2Z5-F1
#
_cell.length_a   1.000
_cell.length_b   1.000
_cell.length_c   1.000
_cell.angle_alpha   90.00
_cell.angle_beta   90.00
_cell.angle_gamma   90.00
#
_symmetry.space_group_name_H-M   'P 1'
#
loop_
_entity.id
_entity.type
_entity.pdbx_description
1 polymer ?
#
loop_
_entity_poly.entity_id
_entity_poly.type
_entity_poly.pdbx_seq_one_letter_code
_entity_poly.pdbx_strand_id
1 'polypeptide(L)'
;MPTPADHLALARTARDGAVLLRLARTPYSFVWQALATNPHTPSAALVELAGSRDSPHNDNGLLRLLAERPDAGPVVLRATLAAVAAKLAEGERPYAAVLALAGRPELDPAEVAALGTLPGASARLRRGLARRLADRPPAYRLPGGEHAGTEGNTAEG
;
A
#
# COMPACT_ATOMS: atom_id res chain seq x y z
N MET A 1 -31.65 13.04 6.20
CA MET A 1 -30.51 12.64 5.35
C MET A 1 -29.24 13.05 6.09
N PRO A 2 -28.30 12.12 6.36
CA PRO A 2 -27.01 12.51 6.93
C PRO A 2 -26.28 13.45 5.98
N THR A 3 -25.65 14.48 6.54
CA THR A 3 -24.87 15.47 5.80
C THR A 3 -23.45 14.94 5.53
N PRO A 4 -22.68 15.55 4.61
CA PRO A 4 -21.29 15.17 4.40
C PRO A 4 -20.43 15.32 5.67
N ALA A 5 -20.77 16.29 6.54
CA ALA A 5 -20.12 16.46 7.84
C ALA A 5 -20.44 15.29 8.79
N ASP A 6 -21.68 14.78 8.79
CA ASP A 6 -22.06 13.61 9.58
C ASP A 6 -21.31 12.36 9.13
N HIS A 7 -21.13 12.18 7.82
CA HIS A 7 -20.32 11.09 7.26
C HIS A 7 -18.85 11.17 7.70
N LEU A 8 -18.26 12.37 7.72
CA LEU A 8 -16.90 12.58 8.20
C LEU A 8 -16.78 12.30 9.71
N ALA A 9 -17.72 12.78 10.51
CA ALA A 9 -17.75 12.52 11.95
C ALA A 9 -17.85 11.02 12.24
N LEU A 10 -18.71 10.31 11.51
CA LEU A 10 -18.83 8.86 11.61
C LEU A 10 -17.55 8.16 11.16
N ALA A 11 -16.93 8.55 10.03
CA ALA A 11 -15.70 7.93 9.57
C ALA A 11 -14.55 8.03 10.57
N ARG A 12 -14.52 9.09 11.40
CA ARG A 12 -13.48 9.29 12.43
C ARG A 12 -13.75 8.53 13.72
N THR A 13 -15.01 8.34 14.08
CA THR A 13 -15.41 7.88 15.43
C THR A 13 -16.01 6.48 15.45
N ALA A 14 -16.60 6.04 14.34
CA ALA A 14 -17.23 4.74 14.25
C ALA A 14 -16.18 3.63 14.38
N ARG A 15 -16.57 2.59 15.11
CA ARG A 15 -15.80 1.35 15.30
C ARG A 15 -16.45 0.15 14.62
N ASP A 16 -17.67 0.32 14.15
CA ASP A 16 -18.41 -0.72 13.45
C ASP A 16 -17.90 -0.84 12.00
N GLY A 17 -17.30 -1.98 11.69
CA GLY A 17 -16.76 -2.27 10.38
C GLY A 17 -17.80 -2.22 9.25
N ALA A 18 -19.06 -2.58 9.52
CA ALA A 18 -20.13 -2.53 8.51
C ALA A 18 -20.52 -1.08 8.18
N VAL A 19 -20.50 -0.19 9.18
CA VAL A 19 -20.70 1.25 8.98
C VAL A 19 -19.55 1.85 8.20
N LEU A 20 -18.30 1.53 8.57
CA LEU A 20 -17.10 2.02 7.89
C LEU A 20 -17.02 1.54 6.44
N LEU A 21 -17.41 0.29 6.16
CA LEU A 21 -17.51 -0.24 4.80
C LEU A 21 -18.56 0.51 3.97
N ARG A 22 -19.71 0.84 4.56
CA ARG A 22 -20.73 1.64 3.86
C ARG A 22 -20.23 3.05 3.55
N LEU A 23 -19.46 3.65 4.47
CA LEU A 23 -18.88 4.97 4.28
C LEU A 23 -17.81 4.98 3.15
N ALA A 24 -17.11 3.87 2.92
CA ALA A 24 -16.15 3.76 1.83
C ALA A 24 -16.80 3.96 0.44
N ARG A 25 -18.11 3.69 0.33
CA ARG A 25 -18.90 3.85 -0.91
C ARG A 25 -19.50 5.23 -1.09
N THR A 26 -19.27 6.15 -0.16
CA THR A 26 -19.72 7.55 -0.30
C THR A 26 -18.82 8.27 -1.30
N PRO A 27 -19.30 9.31 -2.00
CA PRO A 27 -18.53 10.02 -3.02
C PRO A 27 -17.55 11.07 -2.44
N TYR A 28 -17.27 11.02 -1.14
CA TYR A 28 -16.57 12.09 -0.42
C TYR A 28 -15.13 11.71 -0.14
N SER A 29 -14.17 12.28 -0.88
CA SER A 29 -12.75 11.97 -0.72
C SER A 29 -12.18 12.31 0.67
N PHE A 30 -12.70 13.33 1.34
CA PHE A 30 -12.33 13.63 2.73
C PHE A 30 -12.83 12.57 3.72
N VAL A 31 -13.93 11.87 3.41
CA VAL A 31 -14.41 10.71 4.20
C VAL A 31 -13.48 9.53 3.98
N TRP A 32 -13.04 9.28 2.75
CA TRP A 32 -12.07 8.22 2.45
C TRP A 32 -10.75 8.41 3.18
N GLN A 33 -10.22 9.64 3.24
CA GLN A 33 -9.01 9.93 4.00
C GLN A 33 -9.20 9.72 5.52
N ALA A 34 -10.38 10.05 6.05
CA ALA A 34 -10.71 9.74 7.45
C ALA A 34 -10.80 8.24 7.71
N LEU A 35 -11.39 7.46 6.80
CA LEU A 35 -11.42 5.99 6.90
C LEU A 35 -10.01 5.40 6.82
N ALA A 36 -9.16 5.92 5.93
CA ALA A 36 -7.77 5.51 5.79
C ALA A 36 -6.89 5.85 7.01
N THR A 37 -7.36 6.68 7.94
CA THR A 37 -6.66 6.97 9.22
C THR A 37 -7.34 6.35 10.43
N ASN A 38 -8.58 5.86 10.30
CA ASN A 38 -9.28 5.19 11.38
C ASN A 38 -8.71 3.76 11.59
N PRO A 39 -8.26 3.39 12.80
CA PRO A 39 -7.69 2.07 13.11
C PRO A 39 -8.72 0.94 13.06
N HIS A 40 -10.02 1.24 13.16
CA HIS A 40 -11.10 0.25 13.12
C HIS A 40 -11.60 -0.03 11.70
N THR A 41 -11.08 0.66 10.69
CA THR A 41 -11.48 0.45 9.30
C THR A 41 -11.07 -0.95 8.85
N PRO A 42 -12.03 -1.81 8.46
CA PRO A 42 -11.72 -3.18 8.07
C PRO A 42 -10.96 -3.21 6.76
N SER A 43 -10.13 -4.24 6.56
CA SER A 43 -9.32 -4.40 5.35
C SER A 43 -10.15 -4.39 4.07
N ALA A 44 -11.37 -4.94 4.09
CA ALA A 44 -12.29 -4.90 2.95
C ALA A 44 -12.64 -3.47 2.52
N ALA A 45 -12.89 -2.57 3.48
CA ALA A 45 -13.15 -1.17 3.20
C ALA A 45 -11.89 -0.47 2.65
N LEU A 46 -10.71 -0.75 3.23
CA LEU A 46 -9.44 -0.17 2.74
C LEU A 46 -9.11 -0.61 1.30
N VAL A 47 -9.45 -1.85 0.93
CA VAL A 47 -9.32 -2.35 -0.45
C VAL A 47 -10.28 -1.63 -1.40
N GLU A 48 -11.54 -1.40 -1.00
CA GLU A 48 -12.49 -0.59 -1.80
C GLU A 48 -11.95 0.85 -1.99
N LEU A 49 -11.36 1.44 -0.94
CA LEU A 49 -10.76 2.78 -1.02
C LEU A 49 -9.55 2.85 -1.95
N ALA A 50 -8.70 1.81 -2.00
CA ALA A 50 -7.56 1.79 -2.90
C ALA A 50 -7.97 1.86 -4.39
N GLY A 51 -9.14 1.32 -4.74
CA GLY A 51 -9.69 1.40 -6.10
C GLY A 51 -10.55 2.65 -6.37
N SER A 52 -10.82 3.46 -5.36
CA SER A 52 -11.65 4.66 -5.49
C SER A 52 -10.89 5.78 -6.23
N ARG A 53 -11.63 6.61 -6.97
CA ARG A 53 -11.08 7.74 -7.73
C ARG A 53 -11.88 9.01 -7.50
N ASP A 54 -11.18 10.12 -7.35
CA ASP A 54 -11.74 11.46 -7.28
C ASP A 54 -10.87 12.43 -8.10
N SER A 55 -9.85 13.02 -7.48
CA SER A 55 -8.90 13.91 -8.15
C SER A 55 -7.47 13.40 -7.96
N PRO A 56 -6.52 13.71 -8.86
CA PRO A 56 -5.13 13.29 -8.71
C PRO A 56 -4.54 13.66 -7.35
N HIS A 57 -4.90 14.83 -6.80
CA HIS A 57 -4.46 15.25 -5.48
C HIS A 57 -5.03 14.37 -4.36
N ASN A 58 -6.34 14.14 -4.37
CA ASN A 58 -7.02 13.37 -3.33
C ASN A 58 -6.64 11.89 -3.37
N ASP A 59 -6.53 11.32 -4.57
CA ASP A 59 -6.14 9.92 -4.72
C ASP A 59 -4.68 9.70 -4.28
N ASN A 60 -3.76 10.61 -4.64
CA ASN A 60 -2.37 10.53 -4.18
C ASN A 60 -2.27 10.65 -2.66
N GLY A 61 -3.09 11.51 -2.04
CA GLY A 61 -3.20 11.62 -0.59
C GLY A 61 -3.74 10.34 0.05
N LEU A 62 -4.80 9.75 -0.51
CA LEU A 62 -5.41 8.52 -0.03
C LEU A 62 -4.45 7.33 -0.11
N LEU A 63 -3.81 7.12 -1.27
CA LEU A 63 -2.86 6.03 -1.47
C LEU A 63 -1.64 6.15 -0.56
N ARG A 64 -1.19 7.39 -0.28
CA ARG A 64 -0.15 7.63 0.71
C ARG A 64 -0.58 7.18 2.10
N LEU A 65 -1.78 7.58 2.54
CA LEU A 65 -2.31 7.19 3.84
C LEU A 65 -2.37 5.67 3.95
N LEU A 66 -2.93 4.98 2.96
CA LEU A 66 -3.03 3.51 2.94
C LEU A 66 -1.65 2.82 3.01
N ALA A 67 -0.65 3.35 2.32
CA ALA A 67 0.71 2.80 2.32
C ALA A 67 1.49 3.07 3.63
N GLU A 68 1.23 4.20 4.29
CA GLU A 68 1.88 4.59 5.56
C GLU A 68 1.25 3.89 6.78
N ARG A 69 0.09 3.26 6.62
CA ARG A 69 -0.60 2.57 7.72
C ARG A 69 0.26 1.43 8.29
N PRO A 70 0.52 1.41 9.62
CA PRO A 70 1.31 0.35 10.23
C PRO A 70 0.58 -1.00 10.20
N ASP A 71 -0.74 -0.98 10.35
CA ASP A 71 -1.65 -2.14 10.47
C ASP A 71 -2.19 -2.64 9.11
N ALA A 72 -1.75 -2.06 7.99
CA ALA A 72 -2.16 -2.50 6.67
C ALA A 72 -1.65 -3.92 6.39
N GLY A 73 -2.58 -4.88 6.38
CA GLY A 73 -2.26 -6.26 6.01
C GLY A 73 -1.84 -6.40 4.54
N PRO A 74 -1.23 -7.54 4.15
CA PRO A 74 -0.71 -7.76 2.80
C PRO A 74 -1.73 -7.53 1.67
N VAL A 75 -2.99 -7.87 1.91
CA VAL A 75 -4.08 -7.68 0.92
C VAL A 75 -4.31 -6.19 0.62
N VAL A 76 -4.29 -5.33 1.64
CA VAL A 76 -4.48 -3.88 1.48
C VAL A 76 -3.26 -3.26 0.79
N LEU A 77 -2.05 -3.68 1.18
CA LEU A 77 -0.82 -3.20 0.58
C LEU A 77 -0.72 -3.58 -0.90
N ARG A 78 -1.11 -4.81 -1.28
CA ARG A 78 -1.18 -5.25 -2.69
C ARG A 78 -2.22 -4.48 -3.50
N ALA A 79 -3.41 -4.24 -2.94
CA ALA A 79 -4.42 -3.41 -3.59
C ALA A 79 -3.92 -1.98 -3.80
N THR A 80 -3.24 -1.40 -2.81
CA THR A 80 -2.63 -0.07 -2.88
C THR A 80 -1.51 -0.04 -3.94
N LEU A 81 -0.69 -1.09 -4.02
CA LEU A 81 0.36 -1.23 -5.04
C LEU A 81 -0.24 -1.27 -6.46
N ALA A 82 -1.30 -2.05 -6.66
CA ALA A 82 -1.98 -2.12 -7.95
C ALA A 82 -2.58 -0.76 -8.37
N ALA A 83 -3.20 -0.04 -7.43
CA ALA A 83 -3.75 1.29 -7.68
C ALA A 83 -2.65 2.33 -8.00
N VAL A 84 -1.53 2.28 -7.28
CA VAL A 84 -0.34 3.11 -7.54
C VAL A 84 0.25 2.80 -8.93
N ALA A 85 0.33 1.52 -9.31
CA ALA A 85 0.81 1.11 -10.62
C ALA A 85 -0.09 1.65 -11.74
N ALA A 86 -1.41 1.56 -11.60
CA ALA A 86 -2.36 2.12 -12.57
C ALA A 86 -2.15 3.63 -12.76
N LYS A 87 -1.97 4.37 -11.66
CA LYS A 87 -1.69 5.82 -11.72
C LYS A 87 -0.36 6.17 -12.37
N LEU A 88 0.69 5.42 -12.06
CA LEU A 88 1.98 5.60 -12.71
C LEU A 88 1.90 5.27 -14.21
N ALA A 89 1.08 4.29 -14.61
CA ALA A 89 0.84 3.98 -16.02
C ALA A 89 0.13 5.13 -16.75
N GLU A 90 -0.79 5.83 -16.07
CA GLU A 90 -1.46 7.04 -16.56
C GLU A 90 -0.56 8.28 -16.58
N GLY A 91 0.67 8.18 -16.06
CA GLY A 91 1.62 9.30 -16.00
C GLY A 91 1.48 10.18 -14.75
N GLU A 92 0.57 9.84 -13.84
CA GLU A 92 0.49 10.47 -12.52
C GLU A 92 1.71 10.11 -11.66
N ARG A 93 1.89 10.85 -10.56
CA ARG A 93 3.11 10.81 -9.74
C ARG A 93 2.80 10.65 -8.25
N PRO A 94 2.23 9.49 -7.82
CA PRO A 94 2.00 9.17 -6.40
C PRO A 94 3.30 8.85 -5.64
N TYR A 95 4.29 9.75 -5.67
CA TYR A 95 5.65 9.50 -5.18
C TYR A 95 5.70 9.09 -3.71
N ALA A 96 4.91 9.74 -2.85
CA ALA A 96 4.90 9.42 -1.43
C ALA A 96 4.38 8.01 -1.16
N ALA A 97 3.33 7.58 -1.86
CA ALA A 97 2.78 6.23 -1.73
C ALA A 97 3.80 5.17 -2.19
N VAL A 98 4.45 5.38 -3.35
CA VAL A 98 5.48 4.46 -3.86
C VAL A 98 6.64 4.28 -2.86
N LEU A 99 7.14 5.38 -2.29
CA LEU A 99 8.25 5.31 -1.34
C LEU A 99 7.84 4.67 -0.01
N ALA A 100 6.59 4.87 0.43
CA ALA A 100 6.06 4.20 1.61
C ALA A 100 5.95 2.68 1.37
N LEU A 101 5.40 2.25 0.22
CA LEU A 101 5.31 0.84 -0.16
C LEU A 101 6.70 0.18 -0.28
N ALA A 102 7.71 0.90 -0.77
CA ALA A 102 9.09 0.40 -0.87
C ALA A 102 9.70 0.03 0.49
N GLY A 103 9.28 0.71 1.55
CA GLY A 103 9.72 0.42 2.91
C GLY A 103 8.95 -0.71 3.61
N ARG A 104 7.86 -1.23 3.01
CA ARG A 104 7.00 -2.25 3.64
C ARG A 104 7.61 -3.65 3.51
N PRO A 105 7.99 -4.33 4.61
CA PRO A 105 8.55 -5.67 4.58
C PRO A 105 7.59 -6.76 4.05
N GLU A 106 6.29 -6.47 3.98
CA GLU A 106 5.25 -7.42 3.57
C GLU A 106 5.09 -7.55 2.05
N LEU A 107 5.64 -6.62 1.25
CA LEU A 107 5.52 -6.62 -0.21
C LEU A 107 6.76 -7.19 -0.88
N ASP A 108 6.63 -7.91 -1.99
CA ASP A 108 7.82 -8.41 -2.69
C ASP A 108 8.66 -7.21 -3.21
N PRO A 109 9.97 -7.12 -2.89
CA PRO A 109 10.86 -6.10 -3.45
C PRO A 109 10.81 -6.02 -4.98
N ALA A 110 10.63 -7.14 -5.68
CA ALA A 110 10.54 -7.19 -7.14
C ALA A 110 9.25 -6.54 -7.66
N GLU A 111 8.11 -6.79 -7.00
CA GLU A 111 6.83 -6.15 -7.32
C GLU A 111 6.92 -4.62 -7.15
N VAL A 112 7.56 -4.17 -6.07
CA VAL A 112 7.73 -2.73 -5.81
C VAL A 112 8.75 -2.10 -6.77
N ALA A 113 9.84 -2.81 -7.10
CA ALA A 113 10.82 -2.36 -8.08
C ALA A 113 10.22 -2.17 -9.48
N ALA A 114 9.24 -3.00 -9.87
CA ALA A 114 8.54 -2.89 -11.14
C ALA A 114 7.81 -1.56 -11.31
N LEU A 115 7.41 -0.88 -10.22
CA LEU A 115 6.83 0.46 -10.30
C LEU A 115 7.79 1.48 -10.93
N GLY A 116 9.10 1.24 -10.84
CA GLY A 116 10.14 2.08 -11.42
C GLY A 116 10.23 2.02 -12.95
N THR A 117 9.62 1.03 -13.60
CA THR A 117 9.63 0.89 -15.08
C THR A 117 8.44 1.58 -15.74
N LEU A 118 7.47 2.03 -14.97
CA LEU A 118 6.24 2.63 -15.47
C LEU A 118 6.46 4.06 -16.00
N PRO A 119 5.65 4.53 -16.98
CA PRO A 119 5.80 5.85 -17.60
C PRO A 119 5.86 7.03 -16.63
N GLY A 120 5.07 7.01 -15.55
CA GLY A 120 5.05 8.04 -14.50
C GLY A 120 6.29 8.04 -13.58
N ALA A 121 7.16 7.02 -13.69
CA ALA A 121 8.32 6.87 -12.83
C ALA A 121 9.50 7.77 -13.26
N SER A 122 9.55 8.96 -12.67
CA SER A 122 10.70 9.87 -12.88
C SER A 122 12.02 9.29 -12.38
N ALA A 123 13.13 9.84 -12.87
CA ALA A 123 14.48 9.49 -12.37
C ALA A 123 14.62 9.71 -10.85
N ARG A 124 13.92 10.72 -10.29
CA ARG A 124 13.90 10.96 -8.84
C ARG A 124 13.18 9.84 -8.11
N LEU A 125 12.03 9.39 -8.62
CA LEU A 125 11.28 8.28 -8.05
C LEU A 125 12.11 7.00 -8.09
N ARG A 126 12.69 6.67 -9.25
CA ARG A 126 13.54 5.48 -9.43
C ARG A 126 14.71 5.45 -8.45
N ARG A 127 15.40 6.59 -8.25
CA ARG A 127 16.48 6.70 -7.26
C ARG A 127 15.98 6.51 -5.83
N GLY A 128 14.85 7.11 -5.47
CA GLY A 128 14.26 6.96 -4.14
C GLY A 128 13.82 5.53 -3.86
N LEU A 129 13.21 4.88 -4.85
CA LEU A 129 12.79 3.49 -4.82
C LEU A 129 13.99 2.55 -4.59
N ALA A 130 15.03 2.70 -5.41
CA ALA A 130 16.25 1.88 -5.28
C ALA A 130 16.91 2.03 -3.91
N ARG A 131 16.98 3.26 -3.36
CA ARG A 131 17.51 3.51 -2.02
C ARG A 131 16.67 2.82 -0.94
N ARG A 132 15.34 2.99 -0.98
CA ARG A 132 14.45 2.39 0.01
C ARG A 132 14.46 0.86 -0.02
N LEU A 133 14.58 0.26 -1.20
CA LEU A 133 14.72 -1.19 -1.33
C LEU A 133 16.08 -1.68 -0.82
N ALA A 134 17.15 -0.92 -0.99
CA ALA A 134 18.47 -1.25 -0.44
C ALA A 134 18.54 -1.09 1.09
N ASP A 135 17.87 -0.07 1.64
CA ASP A 135 17.80 0.19 3.09
C ASP A 135 16.80 -0.71 3.81
N ARG A 136 16.10 -1.59 3.07
CA ARG A 136 15.06 -2.43 3.62
C ARG A 136 15.68 -3.47 4.54
N PRO A 137 15.17 -3.64 5.79
CA PRO A 137 15.65 -4.73 6.62
C PRO A 137 15.43 -6.05 5.87
N PRO A 138 16.41 -6.98 5.89
CA PRO A 138 16.19 -8.29 5.31
C PRO A 138 14.91 -8.85 5.90
N ALA A 139 13.99 -9.33 5.05
CA ALA A 139 12.82 -10.04 5.52
C ALA A 139 13.35 -11.08 6.50
N TYR A 140 12.98 -10.99 7.78
CA TYR A 140 13.41 -11.96 8.76
C TYR A 140 12.86 -13.31 8.30
N ARG A 141 13.71 -14.07 7.61
CA ARG A 141 13.52 -15.48 7.37
C ARG A 141 13.61 -16.07 8.77
N LEU A 142 12.48 -16.45 9.34
CA LEU A 142 12.43 -17.31 10.51
C LEU A 142 13.49 -18.42 10.30
N PRO A 143 14.41 -18.65 11.26
CA PRO A 143 15.40 -19.71 11.13
C PRO A 143 14.66 -21.05 11.29
N GLY A 144 14.23 -21.62 10.18
CA GLY A 144 13.56 -22.92 10.16
C GLY A 144 12.95 -23.22 8.81
N GLY A 145 13.61 -24.10 8.04
CA GLY A 145 13.05 -24.70 6.83
C GLY A 145 14.03 -24.92 5.69
N GLU A 146 15.12 -25.63 5.98
CA GLU A 146 15.87 -26.52 5.08
C GLU A 146 16.12 -26.12 3.62
N HIS A 147 17.38 -25.76 3.33
CA HIS A 147 18.00 -26.10 2.06
C HIS A 147 18.75 -27.43 2.24
N ALA A 148 18.10 -28.56 1.95
CA ALA A 148 18.80 -29.80 1.66
C ALA A 148 19.37 -29.67 0.24
N GLY A 149 20.64 -29.31 0.15
CA GLY A 149 21.30 -29.09 -1.13
C GLY A 149 22.77 -28.77 -0.93
N THR A 150 23.55 -29.72 -0.42
CA THR A 150 24.98 -29.75 -0.73
C THR A 150 25.42 -31.20 -0.76
N GLU A 151 25.49 -31.70 -1.99
CA GLU A 151 26.24 -32.88 -2.39
C GLU A 151 27.69 -32.73 -1.90
N GLY A 152 28.10 -33.55 -0.93
CA GLY A 152 29.51 -33.80 -0.62
C GLY A 152 29.96 -34.99 -1.48
N ASN A 153 30.66 -34.74 -2.58
CA ASN A 153 32.11 -34.69 -2.66
C ASN A 153 32.78 -36.05 -2.42
N THR A 154 33.13 -36.68 -3.54
CA THR A 154 34.45 -37.25 -3.84
C THR A 154 35.49 -37.06 -2.74
N ALA A 155 35.98 -38.15 -2.18
CA ALA A 155 37.28 -38.20 -1.53
C ALA A 155 37.98 -39.49 -1.95
N GLU A 156 39.15 -39.29 -2.54
CA GLU A 156 40.16 -40.29 -2.84
C GLU A 156 40.56 -41.09 -1.58
N GLY A 157 40.96 -42.34 -1.82
CA GLY A 157 41.55 -43.27 -0.85
C GLY A 157 41.80 -44.60 -1.50
#